data_AF-A0A950F0S5-F1
#
_entry.id   AF-A0A950F0S5-F1
#
_cell.length_a   1.000
_cell.length_b   1.000
_cell.length_c   1.000
_cell.angle_alpha   90.00
_cell.angle_beta   90.00
_cell.angle_gamma   90.00
#
_symmetry.space_group_name_H-M   'P 1'
#
loop_
_entity.id
_entity.type
_entity.pdbx_description
1 polymer ?
#
loop_
_entity_poly.entity_id
_entity_poly.type
_entity_poly.pdbx_seq_one_letter_code
_entity_poly.pdbx_strand_id
1 'polypeptide(L)'
;MQFIDAADIARFAVDALEHDMYGVYNVVGPRDPITLSDLLTDCQTVAARRGMPQATPVWTDEQFLLDNGLTPWLDMPFWLPEKRWQGVLQISNTKAVRAGLQHRPSADTIAAVLDWAITTDKRTIAGLSSDREAKLLRNSSVRLEPGL
;
A
#
# COMPACT_ATOMS: atom_id res chain seq x y z
N MET A 1 -0.12 1.95 -7.95
CA MET A 1 0.79 1.71 -6.80
C MET A 1 1.56 0.42 -7.02
N GLN A 2 2.69 0.24 -6.31
CA GLN A 2 3.45 -1.02 -6.33
C GLN A 2 3.79 -1.49 -4.92
N PHE A 3 3.42 -2.73 -4.62
CA PHE A 3 3.80 -3.47 -3.42
C PHE A 3 3.77 -4.97 -3.72
N ILE A 4 4.41 -5.77 -2.91
CA ILE A 4 4.42 -7.22 -3.03
C ILE A 4 4.49 -7.86 -1.64
N ASP A 5 3.87 -9.02 -1.49
CA ASP A 5 3.98 -9.80 -0.26
C ASP A 5 5.40 -10.39 -0.12
N ALA A 6 5.97 -10.29 1.08
CA ALA A 6 7.31 -10.81 1.36
C ALA A 6 7.44 -12.32 1.11
N ALA A 7 6.39 -13.10 1.31
CA ALA A 7 6.39 -14.53 1.03
C ALA A 7 6.30 -14.83 -0.48
N ASP A 8 5.76 -13.92 -1.31
CA ASP A 8 5.85 -14.05 -2.76
C ASP A 8 7.28 -13.78 -3.26
N ILE A 9 7.99 -12.82 -2.65
CA ILE A 9 9.43 -12.61 -2.89
C ILE A 9 10.20 -13.88 -2.49
N ALA A 10 9.94 -14.42 -1.30
CA ALA A 10 10.64 -15.59 -0.79
C ALA A 10 10.41 -16.82 -1.69
N ARG A 11 9.17 -17.07 -2.12
CA ARG A 11 8.84 -18.15 -3.06
C ARG A 11 9.62 -17.97 -4.37
N PHE A 12 9.59 -16.79 -4.98
CA PHE A 12 10.32 -16.54 -6.22
C PHE A 12 11.84 -16.72 -6.07
N ALA A 13 12.40 -16.36 -4.91
CA ALA A 13 13.81 -16.59 -4.62
C ALA A 13 14.14 -18.09 -4.54
N VAL A 14 13.27 -18.90 -3.94
CA VAL A 14 13.41 -20.37 -3.92
C VAL A 14 13.28 -20.94 -5.33
N ASP A 15 12.25 -20.56 -6.09
CA ASP A 15 12.06 -21.01 -7.48
C ASP A 15 13.29 -20.69 -8.34
N ALA A 16 13.88 -19.50 -8.14
CA ALA A 16 15.08 -19.10 -8.85
C ALA A 16 16.30 -19.99 -8.54
N LEU A 17 16.44 -20.44 -7.30
CA LEU A 17 17.49 -21.37 -6.89
C LEU A 17 17.25 -22.78 -7.44
N GLU A 18 16.01 -23.27 -7.39
CA GLU A 18 15.64 -24.61 -7.86
C GLU A 18 15.74 -24.78 -9.37
N HIS A 19 15.56 -23.68 -10.12
CA HIS A 19 15.54 -23.68 -11.59
C HIS A 19 16.77 -23.03 -12.23
N ASP A 20 17.87 -22.84 -11.48
CA ASP A 20 19.11 -22.25 -12.00
C ASP A 20 18.87 -20.92 -12.73
N MET A 21 18.03 -20.05 -12.15
CA MET A 21 17.71 -18.75 -12.73
C MET A 21 18.75 -17.71 -12.32
N TYR A 22 19.41 -17.10 -13.31
CA TYR A 22 20.49 -16.13 -13.08
C TYR A 22 20.13 -14.72 -13.54
N GLY A 23 20.78 -13.73 -12.89
CA GLY A 23 20.72 -12.32 -13.25
C GLY A 23 19.71 -11.50 -12.43
N VAL A 24 19.45 -10.28 -12.88
CA VAL A 24 18.63 -9.30 -12.13
C VAL A 24 17.15 -9.42 -12.48
N TYR A 25 16.29 -9.42 -11.47
CA TYR A 25 14.84 -9.43 -11.58
C TYR A 25 14.22 -8.37 -10.66
N ASN A 26 13.30 -7.57 -11.20
CA ASN A 26 12.49 -6.67 -10.39
C ASN A 26 11.30 -7.43 -9.83
N VAL A 27 11.36 -7.77 -8.54
CA VAL A 27 10.34 -8.57 -7.84
C VAL A 27 9.38 -7.60 -7.14
N VAL A 28 8.61 -6.86 -7.94
CA VAL A 28 7.57 -5.94 -7.48
C VAL A 28 6.21 -6.42 -7.95
N GLY A 29 5.15 -6.01 -7.27
CA GLY A 29 3.77 -6.27 -7.64
C GLY A 29 2.94 -4.99 -7.59
N PRO A 30 1.62 -5.11 -7.72
CA PRO A 30 0.91 -6.28 -8.25
C PRO A 30 1.24 -6.52 -9.74
N ARG A 31 0.78 -7.65 -10.30
CA ARG A 31 0.91 -7.92 -11.75
C ARG A 31 0.24 -6.83 -12.57
N ASP A 32 -0.97 -6.47 -12.17
CA ASP A 32 -1.78 -5.39 -12.75
C ASP A 32 -1.81 -4.23 -11.76
N PRO A 33 -1.53 -2.98 -12.18
CA PRO A 33 -1.51 -1.84 -11.27
C PRO A 33 -2.85 -1.65 -10.55
N ILE A 34 -2.79 -1.41 -9.24
CA ILE A 34 -3.96 -0.99 -8.45
C ILE A 34 -3.79 0.45 -7.96
N THR A 35 -4.91 1.14 -7.76
CA THR A 35 -4.95 2.48 -7.19
C THR A 35 -4.89 2.44 -5.66
N LEU A 36 -4.65 3.59 -5.03
CA LEU A 36 -4.79 3.70 -3.56
C LEU A 36 -6.23 3.46 -3.12
N SER A 37 -7.22 3.89 -3.92
CA SER A 37 -8.63 3.65 -3.65
C SER A 37 -8.94 2.15 -3.60
N ASP A 38 -8.45 1.38 -4.58
CA ASP A 38 -8.65 -0.07 -4.63
C ASP A 38 -8.08 -0.75 -3.38
N LEU A 39 -6.85 -0.36 -2.98
CA LEU A 39 -6.22 -0.89 -1.77
C LEU A 39 -7.04 -0.57 -0.52
N LEU A 40 -7.54 0.66 -0.38
CA LEU A 40 -8.36 1.05 0.77
C LEU A 40 -9.69 0.28 0.80
N THR A 41 -10.32 0.05 -0.35
CA THR A 41 -11.53 -0.78 -0.46
C THR A 41 -11.27 -2.23 -0.06
N ASP A 42 -10.16 -2.81 -0.49
CA ASP A 42 -9.75 -4.16 -0.07
C ASP A 42 -9.51 -4.22 1.44
N CYS A 43 -8.83 -3.21 2.00
CA CYS A 43 -8.61 -3.06 3.44
C CYS A 43 -9.92 -3.00 4.22
N GLN A 44 -10.88 -2.17 3.81
CA GLN A 44 -12.20 -2.08 4.44
C GLN A 44 -12.94 -3.43 4.38
N THR A 45 -12.90 -4.10 3.23
CA THR A 45 -13.56 -5.41 3.03
C THR A 45 -12.97 -6.48 3.95
N VAL A 46 -11.63 -6.58 4.02
CA VAL A 46 -10.95 -7.55 4.88
C VAL A 46 -11.18 -7.22 6.36
N ALA A 47 -11.06 -5.95 6.75
CA ALA A 47 -11.30 -5.49 8.11
C ALA A 47 -12.73 -5.80 8.58
N ALA A 48 -13.74 -5.56 7.73
CA ALA A 48 -15.12 -5.91 7.99
C ALA A 48 -15.32 -7.41 8.28
N ARG A 49 -14.68 -8.27 7.48
CA ARG A 49 -14.69 -9.74 7.68
C ARG A 49 -14.02 -10.17 8.98
N ARG A 50 -13.16 -9.34 9.56
CA ARG A 50 -12.52 -9.54 10.88
C ARG A 50 -13.28 -8.88 12.03
N GLY A 51 -14.45 -8.29 11.77
CA GLY A 51 -15.25 -7.61 12.79
C GLY A 51 -14.63 -6.29 13.26
N MET A 52 -13.74 -5.69 12.47
CA MET A 52 -13.17 -4.38 12.78
C MET A 52 -14.22 -3.27 12.53
N PRO A 53 -14.13 -2.13 13.25
CA PRO A 53 -14.95 -0.97 12.97
C PRO A 53 -14.82 -0.51 11.51
N GLN A 54 -15.92 -0.03 10.94
CA GLN A 54 -15.89 0.58 9.62
C GLN A 54 -15.10 1.89 9.66
N ALA A 55 -14.10 2.00 8.79
CA ALA A 55 -13.39 3.25 8.52
C ALA A 55 -14.01 3.94 7.30
N THR A 56 -14.14 5.26 7.34
CA THR A 56 -14.60 6.07 6.20
C THR A 56 -13.43 6.91 5.69
N PRO A 57 -12.87 6.58 4.51
CA PRO A 57 -11.85 7.40 3.87
C PRO A 57 -12.39 8.81 3.62
N VAL A 58 -11.57 9.82 3.92
CA VAL A 58 -11.83 11.22 3.57
C VAL A 58 -10.81 11.62 2.53
N TRP A 59 -11.29 11.96 1.34
CA TRP A 59 -10.44 12.39 0.24
C TRP A 59 -10.21 13.90 0.33
N THR A 60 -8.97 14.32 0.10
CA THR A 60 -8.57 15.73 0.11
C THR A 60 -7.53 16.01 -0.95
N ASP A 61 -7.34 17.28 -1.29
CA ASP A 61 -6.40 17.69 -2.33
C ASP A 61 -4.95 17.52 -1.84
N GLU A 62 -4.05 17.09 -2.73
CA GLU A 62 -2.62 16.90 -2.42
C GLU A 62 -1.98 18.16 -1.83
N GLN A 63 -2.35 19.34 -2.35
CA GLN A 63 -1.84 20.62 -1.86
C GLN A 63 -2.24 20.89 -0.40
N PHE A 64 -3.44 20.48 0.02
CA PHE A 64 -3.86 20.61 1.42
C PHE A 64 -2.96 19.79 2.35
N LEU A 65 -2.59 18.57 1.96
CA LEU A 65 -1.69 17.73 2.75
C LEU A 65 -0.30 18.37 2.88
N LEU A 66 0.22 18.91 1.78
CA LEU A 66 1.52 19.58 1.74
C LEU A 66 1.53 20.87 2.58
N ASP A 67 0.49 21.69 2.47
CA ASP A 67 0.35 22.96 3.21
C ASP A 67 0.23 22.71 4.73
N ASN A 68 -0.29 21.56 5.13
CA ASN A 68 -0.34 21.13 6.54
C ASN A 68 0.93 20.35 6.98
N GLY A 69 1.98 20.40 6.18
CA GLY A 69 3.30 19.86 6.51
C GLY A 69 3.36 18.33 6.59
N LEU A 70 2.48 17.62 5.88
CA LEU A 70 2.57 16.16 5.83
C LEU A 70 3.77 15.75 4.99
N THR A 71 4.53 14.81 5.55
CA THR A 71 5.71 14.24 4.91
C THR A 71 5.29 13.02 4.10
N PRO A 72 5.52 13.00 2.76
CA PRO A 72 5.24 11.84 1.93
C PRO A 72 5.91 10.57 2.48
N TRP A 73 5.26 9.41 2.30
CA TRP A 73 5.61 8.10 2.89
C TRP A 73 5.55 7.98 4.42
N LEU A 74 5.99 9.00 5.16
CA LEU A 74 6.11 8.93 6.62
C LEU A 74 4.76 9.13 7.31
N ASP A 75 4.09 10.24 6.99
CA ASP A 75 2.81 10.59 7.61
C ASP A 75 1.65 9.81 6.97
N MET A 76 1.73 9.55 5.67
CA MET A 76 0.78 8.70 4.94
C MET A 76 1.53 7.66 4.10
N PRO A 77 1.53 6.39 4.53
CA PRO A 77 2.10 5.30 3.74
C PRO A 77 1.48 5.24 2.35
N PHE A 78 2.30 4.91 1.34
CA PHE A 78 1.90 4.83 -0.09
C PHE A 78 1.41 6.11 -0.76
N TRP A 79 1.37 7.25 -0.06
CA TRP A 79 1.10 8.54 -0.68
C TRP A 79 2.40 9.25 -1.09
N LEU A 80 2.43 9.68 -2.35
CA LEU A 80 3.52 10.40 -2.99
C LEU A 80 2.98 11.55 -3.84
N PRO A 81 3.49 12.78 -3.65
CA PRO A 81 3.07 13.91 -4.46
C PRO A 81 3.41 13.76 -5.93
N GLU A 82 2.43 13.86 -6.82
CA GLU A 82 2.59 13.48 -8.23
C GLU A 82 3.70 14.29 -8.91
N LYS A 83 3.71 15.62 -8.75
CA LYS A 83 4.65 16.52 -9.45
C LYS A 83 6.13 16.22 -9.16
N ARG A 84 6.43 15.72 -7.96
CA ARG A 84 7.83 15.51 -7.51
C ARG A 84 8.29 14.07 -7.69
N TRP A 85 7.37 13.11 -7.74
CA TRP A 85 7.66 11.69 -7.69
C TRP A 85 7.16 10.92 -8.92
N GLN A 86 7.05 11.60 -10.05
CA GLN A 86 6.68 10.96 -11.33
C GLN A 86 7.59 9.76 -11.63
N GLY A 87 7.00 8.63 -12.03
CA GLY A 87 7.73 7.39 -12.32
C GLY A 87 8.13 6.57 -11.09
N VAL A 88 8.00 7.12 -9.88
CA VAL A 88 8.22 6.34 -8.65
C VAL A 88 7.07 5.35 -8.50
N LEU A 89 7.41 4.08 -8.23
CA LEU A 89 6.50 2.94 -8.28
C LEU A 89 5.98 2.63 -9.71
N GLN A 90 6.79 2.86 -10.75
CA GLN A 90 6.54 2.41 -12.13
C GLN A 90 7.65 1.45 -12.63
N ILE A 91 8.06 0.52 -11.78
CA ILE A 91 9.12 -0.44 -12.11
C ILE A 91 8.56 -1.61 -12.90
N SER A 92 9.12 -1.89 -14.09
CA SER A 92 8.73 -3.07 -14.87
C SER A 92 9.16 -4.36 -14.15
N ASN A 93 8.19 -5.23 -13.88
CA ASN A 93 8.37 -6.60 -13.38
C ASN A 93 8.22 -7.67 -14.49
N THR A 94 8.12 -7.27 -15.76
CA THR A 94 7.80 -8.18 -16.88
C THR A 94 8.76 -9.37 -16.97
N LYS A 95 10.05 -9.16 -16.72
CA LYS A 95 11.05 -10.24 -16.71
C LYS A 95 10.76 -11.27 -15.61
N ALA A 96 10.43 -10.81 -14.40
CA ALA A 96 10.13 -11.69 -13.28
C ALA A 96 8.82 -12.46 -13.51
N VAL A 97 7.78 -11.79 -14.00
CA VAL A 97 6.50 -12.43 -14.34
C VAL A 97 6.68 -13.50 -15.41
N ARG A 98 7.45 -13.24 -16.47
CA ARG A 98 7.78 -14.24 -17.50
C ARG A 98 8.58 -15.41 -16.97
N ALA A 99 9.34 -15.20 -15.90
CA ALA A 99 10.14 -16.22 -15.24
C ALA A 99 9.40 -16.93 -14.10
N GLY A 100 8.08 -16.71 -13.95
CA GLY A 100 7.25 -17.45 -12.99
C GLY A 100 6.93 -16.72 -11.70
N LEU A 101 7.27 -15.43 -11.55
CA LEU A 101 6.83 -14.64 -10.40
C LEU A 101 5.30 -14.65 -10.31
N GLN A 102 4.79 -15.22 -9.22
CA GLN A 102 3.37 -15.22 -8.88
C GLN A 102 3.09 -14.19 -7.79
N HIS A 103 1.96 -13.51 -7.92
CA HIS A 103 1.42 -12.57 -6.93
C HIS A 103 0.15 -13.15 -6.34
N ARG A 104 0.08 -13.22 -5.01
CA ARG A 104 -1.19 -13.51 -4.34
C ARG A 104 -2.15 -12.32 -4.44
N PRO A 105 -3.46 -12.54 -4.26
CA PRO A 105 -4.42 -11.46 -4.09
C PRO A 105 -4.00 -10.48 -2.99
N SER A 106 -4.19 -9.17 -3.22
CA SER A 106 -3.97 -8.11 -2.23
C SER A 106 -4.68 -8.41 -0.91
N ALA A 107 -5.92 -8.90 -0.99
CA ALA A 107 -6.75 -9.27 0.16
C ALA A 107 -6.07 -10.28 1.11
N ASP A 108 -5.28 -11.23 0.58
CA ASP A 108 -4.58 -12.22 1.41
C ASP A 108 -3.43 -11.58 2.18
N THR A 109 -2.70 -10.66 1.51
CA THR A 109 -1.63 -9.88 2.15
C THR A 109 -2.19 -8.99 3.25
N ILE A 110 -3.28 -8.28 2.95
CA ILE A 110 -3.96 -7.39 3.90
C ILE A 110 -4.47 -8.18 5.11
N ALA A 111 -5.06 -9.35 4.88
CA ALA A 111 -5.55 -10.21 5.96
C ALA A 111 -4.41 -10.66 6.86
N ALA A 112 -3.31 -11.15 6.28
CA ALA A 112 -2.15 -11.57 7.05
C ALA A 112 -1.53 -10.42 7.86
N VAL A 113 -1.41 -9.22 7.27
CA VAL A 113 -0.90 -8.03 7.95
C VAL A 113 -1.84 -7.57 9.07
N LEU A 114 -3.15 -7.60 8.85
CA LEU A 114 -4.14 -7.24 9.86
C LEU A 114 -4.14 -8.21 11.04
N ASP A 115 -4.13 -9.52 10.75
CA ASP A 115 -4.08 -10.57 11.78
C ASP A 115 -2.80 -10.46 12.63
N TRP A 116 -1.66 -10.13 12.00
CA TRP A 116 -0.41 -9.79 12.70
C TRP A 116 -0.49 -8.49 13.51
N ALA A 117 -1.09 -7.44 12.96
CA ALA A 117 -1.18 -6.12 13.60
C ALA A 117 -2.05 -6.15 14.86
N ILE A 118 -3.17 -6.89 14.84
CA ILE A 118 -4.08 -7.03 15.99
C ILE A 118 -3.40 -7.75 17.16
N THR A 119 -2.47 -8.67 16.87
CA THR A 119 -1.82 -9.52 17.89
C THR A 119 -0.49 -8.95 18.39
N THR A 120 -0.01 -7.86 17.81
CA THR A 120 1.30 -7.28 18.12
C THR A 120 1.14 -5.90 18.78
N ASP A 121 1.73 -5.68 19.95
CA ASP A 121 1.76 -4.37 20.65
C ASP A 121 2.77 -3.37 20.06
N LYS A 122 3.12 -3.54 18.77
CA LYS A 122 4.08 -2.65 18.10
C LYS A 122 3.31 -1.53 17.42
N ARG A 123 3.44 -0.32 17.98
CA ARG A 123 3.07 0.90 17.25
C ARG A 123 3.88 0.99 15.96
N THR A 124 3.21 1.23 14.85
CA THR A 124 3.88 1.51 13.58
C THR A 124 4.63 2.84 13.70
N ILE A 125 5.86 2.89 13.20
CA ILE A 125 6.67 4.12 13.14
C ILE A 125 6.19 5.10 12.05
N ALA A 126 5.31 4.61 11.16
CA ALA A 126 4.69 5.38 10.10
C ALA A 126 3.20 5.59 10.40
N GLY A 127 2.66 6.71 9.89
CA GLY A 127 1.29 7.15 10.12
C GLY A 127 1.19 8.38 11.01
N LEU A 128 0.05 9.07 10.90
CA LEU A 128 -0.28 10.22 11.73
C LEU A 128 -0.60 9.81 13.17
N SER A 129 -0.28 10.68 14.13
CA SER A 129 -0.89 10.58 15.45
C SER A 129 -2.38 10.90 15.36
N SER A 130 -3.19 10.28 16.23
CA SER A 130 -4.65 10.51 16.24
C SER A 130 -5.02 11.99 16.43
N ASP A 131 -4.24 12.75 17.21
CA ASP A 131 -4.46 14.19 17.37
C ASP A 131 -4.19 14.98 16.09
N ARG A 132 -3.17 14.59 15.32
CA ARG A 132 -2.81 15.26 14.06
C ARG A 132 -3.84 14.91 12.99
N GLU A 133 -4.22 13.64 12.87
CA GLU A 133 -5.29 13.18 11.99
C GLU A 133 -6.61 13.92 12.28
N ALA A 134 -7.05 13.97 13.54
CA ALA A 134 -8.29 14.64 13.90
C ALA A 134 -8.28 16.15 13.60
N LYS A 135 -7.12 16.82 13.71
CA LYS A 135 -6.97 18.23 13.31
C LYS A 135 -7.13 18.42 11.81
N LEU A 136 -6.52 17.54 11.01
CA LEU A 136 -6.61 17.60 9.55
C LEU A 136 -8.04 17.36 9.07
N LEU A 137 -8.72 16.34 9.62
CA LEU A 137 -10.11 16.01 9.25
C LEU A 137 -11.10 17.14 9.54
N ARG A 138 -10.88 17.93 10.62
CA ARG A 138 -11.71 19.10 10.92
C ARG A 138 -11.51 20.26 9.94
N ASN A 139 -10.31 20.37 9.36
CA ASN A 139 -9.91 21.50 8.52
C ASN A 139 -9.98 21.17 7.02
N SER A 140 -10.14 19.91 6.64
CA SER A 140 -10.24 19.48 5.25
C SER A 140 -11.62 19.81 4.67
N SER A 141 -11.66 20.27 3.42
CA SER A 141 -12.89 20.27 2.63
C SER A 141 -13.31 18.82 2.37
N VAL A 142 -14.40 18.36 2.96
CA VAL A 142 -14.83 16.95 2.87
C VAL A 142 -15.18 16.59 1.44
N ARG A 143 -14.48 15.60 0.86
CA ARG A 143 -14.93 14.86 -0.32
C ARG A 143 -15.08 13.39 0.04
N LEU A 144 -16.23 12.82 -0.32
CA LEU A 144 -16.53 11.40 -0.10
C LEU A 144 -16.04 10.52 -1.26
N GLU A 145 -15.65 11.12 -2.37
CA GLU A 145 -15.16 10.44 -3.58
C GLU A 145 -13.70 10.84 -3.88
N PRO A 146 -12.90 9.94 -4.46
CA PRO A 146 -11.55 10.30 -4.91
C PRO A 146 -11.61 11.45 -5.92
N GLY A 147 -10.75 12.47 -5.74
CA GLY A 147 -10.56 13.50 -6.75
C GLY A 147 -9.91 12.91 -8.01
N LEU A 148 -10.39 13.36 -9.18
CA LEU A 148 -9.79 13.08 -10.49
C LEU A 148 -8.39 13.69 -10.61
#